data_AF-A0A660QCC2-F1
#
_entry.id   AF-A0A660QCC2-F1
#
_cell.length_a   1.000
_cell.length_b   1.000
_cell.length_c   1.000
_cell.angle_alpha   90.00
_cell.angle_beta   90.00
_cell.angle_gamma   90.00
#
_symmetry.space_group_name_H-M   'P 1'
#
loop_
_entity.id
_entity.type
_entity.pdbx_description
1 polymer ?
#
loop_
_entity_poly.entity_id
_entity_poly.type
_entity_poly.pdbx_seq_one_letter_code
_entity_poly.pdbx_strand_id
1 'polypeptide(L)'
;MQDSKSLPKILAILRQLQDEIRQKYRAEIVGVFGSYARDEARQHSDVDILVRFLEGASLFDLVGLAEFLEENLGIKVDIVSERAIRSELQERILSEVVRI
;
A
#
# COMPACT_ATOMS: atom_id res chain seq x y z
N MET A 1 -15.31 16.94 -11.23
CA MET A 1 -14.66 15.64 -11.50
C MET A 1 -13.60 15.44 -10.43
N GLN A 2 -14.03 15.09 -9.22
CA GLN A 2 -13.14 14.63 -8.15
C GLN A 2 -13.19 13.08 -8.18
N ASP A 3 -12.48 12.38 -7.30
CA ASP A 3 -12.59 10.91 -7.13
C ASP A 3 -11.54 10.03 -7.85
N SER A 4 -10.37 10.56 -8.20
CA SER A 4 -9.17 9.69 -8.30
C SER A 4 -8.63 9.25 -6.92
N LYS A 5 -9.20 9.77 -5.82
CA LYS A 5 -8.73 9.57 -4.44
C LYS A 5 -9.66 8.70 -3.60
N SER A 6 -10.60 7.99 -4.22
CA SER A 6 -11.53 7.14 -3.48
C SER A 6 -10.88 5.79 -3.15
N LEU A 7 -10.90 5.38 -1.87
CA LEU A 7 -10.34 4.10 -1.41
C LEU A 7 -10.80 2.89 -2.26
N PRO A 8 -12.08 2.76 -2.66
CA PRO A 8 -12.50 1.67 -3.56
C PRO A 8 -11.76 1.62 -4.89
N LYS A 9 -11.41 2.78 -5.46
CA LYS A 9 -10.66 2.86 -6.73
C LYS A 9 -9.21 2.44 -6.54
N ILE A 10 -8.59 2.86 -5.44
CA ILE A 10 -7.21 2.46 -5.07
C ILE A 10 -7.16 0.93 -4.92
N LEU A 11 -8.09 0.35 -4.15
CA LEU A 11 -8.14 -1.11 -3.95
C LEU A 11 -8.35 -1.86 -5.28
N ALA A 12 -9.18 -1.32 -6.19
CA ALA A 12 -9.37 -1.92 -7.51
C ALA A 12 -8.08 -1.92 -8.36
N ILE A 13 -7.33 -0.81 -8.36
CA ILE A 13 -6.04 -0.71 -9.06
C ILE A 13 -5.02 -1.67 -8.44
N LEU A 14 -4.90 -1.70 -7.10
CA LEU A 14 -3.97 -2.59 -6.41
C LEU A 14 -4.24 -4.07 -6.71
N ARG A 15 -5.52 -4.47 -6.78
CA ARG A 15 -5.91 -5.83 -7.19
C ARG A 15 -5.50 -6.14 -8.62
N GLN A 16 -5.64 -5.19 -9.55
CA GLN A 16 -5.25 -5.38 -10.94
C GLN A 16 -3.72 -5.51 -11.11
N LEU A 17 -2.95 -4.81 -10.28
CA LEU A 17 -1.50 -4.82 -10.34
C LEU A 17 -0.84 -5.93 -9.49
N GLN A 18 -1.62 -6.70 -8.73
CA GLN A 18 -1.10 -7.63 -7.72
C GLN A 18 -0.13 -8.67 -8.29
N ASP A 19 -0.45 -9.25 -9.46
CA ASP A 19 0.41 -10.24 -10.11
C ASP A 19 1.73 -9.63 -10.61
N GLU A 20 1.66 -8.44 -11.20
CA GLU A 20 2.84 -7.71 -11.67
C GLU A 20 3.73 -7.31 -10.48
N ILE A 21 3.12 -6.85 -9.39
CA ILE A 21 3.82 -6.47 -8.16
C ILE A 21 4.58 -7.65 -7.59
N ARG A 22 3.93 -8.82 -7.55
CA ARG A 22 4.52 -10.06 -7.06
C ARG A 22 5.71 -10.51 -7.90
N GLN A 23 5.60 -10.44 -9.22
CA GLN A 23 6.64 -10.89 -10.14
C GLN A 23 7.84 -9.94 -10.20
N LYS A 24 7.60 -8.63 -10.25
CA LYS A 24 8.65 -7.62 -10.45
C LYS A 24 9.31 -7.18 -9.16
N TYR A 25 8.55 -7.02 -8.08
CA TYR A 25 9.03 -6.43 -6.81
C TYR A 25 9.03 -7.42 -5.65
N ARG A 26 8.74 -8.71 -5.91
CA ARG A 26 8.75 -9.77 -4.88
C ARG A 26 7.94 -9.37 -3.66
N ALA A 27 6.78 -8.74 -3.87
CA ALA A 27 5.93 -8.23 -2.81
C ALA A 27 4.48 -8.66 -3.02
N GLU A 28 3.76 -8.84 -1.92
CA GLU A 28 2.32 -9.09 -1.91
C GLU A 28 1.63 -7.94 -1.18
N ILE A 29 0.69 -7.28 -1.84
CA ILE A 29 -0.12 -6.23 -1.21
C ILE A 29 -1.05 -6.89 -0.20
N VAL A 30 -0.97 -6.49 1.07
CA VAL A 30 -1.84 -6.97 2.16
C VAL A 30 -3.09 -6.11 2.26
N GLY A 31 -2.95 -4.79 2.06
CA GLY A 31 -4.05 -3.86 2.08
C GLY A 31 -3.59 -2.42 2.23
N VAL A 32 -4.55 -1.52 2.31
CA VAL A 32 -4.33 -0.08 2.56
C VAL A 32 -4.67 0.23 4.00
N PHE A 33 -3.85 1.05 4.68
CA PHE A 33 -4.10 1.51 6.03
C PHE A 33 -3.80 3.01 6.15
N GLY A 34 -3.98 3.59 7.34
CA GLY A 34 -3.70 5.01 7.57
C GLY A 34 -4.88 5.94 7.27
N SER A 35 -4.59 7.20 6.96
CA SER A 35 -5.61 8.28 6.95
C SER A 35 -6.75 8.05 5.94
N TYR A 36 -6.51 7.29 4.88
CA TYR A 36 -7.52 6.86 3.91
C TYR A 36 -8.48 5.78 4.43
N ALA A 37 -8.06 4.97 5.41
CA ALA A 37 -8.92 4.00 6.07
C ALA A 37 -9.83 4.63 7.15
N ARG A 38 -9.53 5.87 7.57
CA ARG A 38 -10.24 6.58 8.65
C ARG A 38 -11.13 7.74 8.19
N ASP A 39 -11.39 7.90 6.89
CA ASP A 39 -12.15 9.03 6.30
C ASP A 39 -11.59 10.44 6.63
N GLU A 40 -10.37 10.53 7.18
CA GLU A 40 -9.68 11.81 7.51
C GLU A 40 -8.76 12.28 6.38
N ALA A 41 -8.81 11.64 5.21
CA ALA A 41 -7.93 11.93 4.08
C ALA A 41 -8.08 13.41 3.65
N ARG A 42 -7.05 14.20 3.92
CA ARG A 42 -6.91 15.54 3.36
C ARG A 42 -6.55 15.40 1.89
N GLN A 43 -6.83 16.42 1.08
CA GLN A 43 -6.61 16.39 -0.37
C GLN A 43 -5.14 16.16 -0.81
N HIS A 44 -4.18 16.08 0.11
CA HIS A 44 -2.76 15.83 -0.13
C HIS A 44 -2.20 14.67 0.73
N SER A 45 -3.06 13.85 1.33
CA SER A 45 -2.61 12.72 2.14
C SER A 45 -1.88 11.68 1.28
N ASP A 46 -0.77 11.17 1.81
CA ASP A 46 -0.09 9.98 1.29
C ASP A 46 -0.96 8.73 1.58
N VAL A 47 -0.85 7.69 0.75
CA VAL A 47 -1.52 6.40 0.99
C VAL A 47 -0.54 5.40 1.59
N ASP A 48 -0.82 4.92 2.79
CA ASP A 48 -0.01 3.89 3.44
C ASP A 48 -0.47 2.50 2.97
N ILE A 49 0.43 1.76 2.33
CA ILE A 49 0.15 0.43 1.79
C ILE A 49 0.96 -0.60 2.57
N LEU A 50 0.23 -1.54 3.17
CA LEU A 50 0.84 -2.66 3.88
C LEU A 50 1.20 -3.73 2.86
N VAL A 51 2.48 -4.11 2.84
CA VAL A 51 3.00 -5.12 1.94
C VAL A 51 3.75 -6.20 2.69
N ARG A 52 3.69 -7.41 2.14
CA ARG A 52 4.49 -8.55 2.56
C ARG A 52 5.55 -8.82 1.51
N PHE A 53 6.79 -8.48 1.81
CA PHE A 53 7.90 -8.85 0.96
C PHE A 53 8.19 -10.36 1.04
N LEU A 54 8.39 -10.97 -0.13
CA LEU A 54 8.80 -12.35 -0.31
C LEU A 54 10.29 -12.51 -0.05
N GLU A 55 10.74 -13.76 0.01
CA GLU A 55 12.15 -14.07 0.22
C GLU A 55 13.02 -13.53 -0.92
N GLY A 56 14.17 -12.95 -0.56
CA GLY A 56 15.09 -12.33 -1.52
C GLY A 56 14.67 -10.96 -2.04
N ALA A 57 13.60 -10.35 -1.50
CA ALA A 57 13.31 -8.94 -1.75
C ALA A 57 14.40 -8.04 -1.15
N SER A 58 14.71 -6.96 -1.86
CA SER A 58 15.75 -6.00 -1.54
C SER A 58 15.17 -4.60 -1.32
N LEU A 59 16.00 -3.66 -0.88
CA LEU A 59 15.59 -2.27 -0.76
C LEU A 59 15.20 -1.65 -2.11
N PHE A 60 15.81 -2.10 -3.22
CA PHE A 60 15.44 -1.65 -4.57
C PHE A 60 14.03 -2.08 -4.94
N ASP A 61 13.62 -3.28 -4.52
CA ASP A 61 12.25 -3.75 -4.77
C ASP A 61 11.24 -2.90 -4.00
N LEU A 62 11.57 -2.49 -2.77
CA LEU A 62 10.73 -1.59 -1.97
C LEU A 62 10.59 -0.21 -2.63
N VAL A 63 11.71 0.42 -2.97
CA VAL A 63 11.70 1.77 -3.57
C VAL A 63 11.02 1.73 -4.94
N GLY A 64 11.35 0.72 -5.77
CA GLY A 64 10.74 0.55 -7.08
C GLY A 64 9.23 0.27 -7.01
N LEU A 65 8.77 -0.46 -5.99
CA LEU A 65 7.34 -0.67 -5.75
C LEU A 65 6.64 0.64 -5.37
N ALA A 66 7.25 1.45 -4.52
CA ALA A 66 6.70 2.74 -4.13
C ALA A 66 6.54 3.63 -5.37
N GLU A 67 7.62 3.86 -6.13
CA GLU A 67 7.59 4.66 -7.36
C GLU A 67 6.55 4.13 -8.37
N PHE A 68 6.51 2.82 -8.58
CA PHE A 68 5.54 2.19 -9.48
C PHE A 68 4.09 2.46 -9.05
N LEU A 69 3.78 2.33 -7.76
CA LEU A 69 2.43 2.59 -7.26
C LEU A 69 2.08 4.08 -7.30
N GLU A 70 3.05 4.97 -7.04
CA GLU A 70 2.85 6.42 -7.16
C GLU A 70 2.50 6.83 -8.60
N GLU A 71 3.19 6.26 -9.59
CA GLU A 71 2.92 6.51 -11.00
C GLU A 71 1.52 6.01 -11.42
N ASN A 72 1.11 4.83 -10.94
CA ASN A 72 -0.19 4.24 -11.28
C ASN A 72 -1.37 4.89 -10.54
N LEU A 73 -1.16 5.32 -9.29
CA LEU A 73 -2.20 5.93 -8.46
C LEU A 73 -2.26 7.46 -8.59
N GLY A 74 -1.17 8.10 -9.05
CA GLY A 74 -1.06 9.56 -9.20
C GLY A 74 -1.05 10.32 -7.88
N ILE A 75 -0.69 9.64 -6.79
CA ILE A 75 -0.61 10.15 -5.41
C ILE A 75 0.61 9.52 -4.74
N LYS A 76 1.12 10.17 -3.70
CA LYS A 76 2.27 9.68 -2.94
C LYS A 76 1.91 8.43 -2.14
N VAL A 77 2.80 7.44 -2.14
CA VAL A 77 2.57 6.11 -1.55
C VAL A 77 3.67 5.81 -0.54
N ASP A 78 3.28 5.46 0.68
CA ASP A 78 4.21 4.93 1.67
C ASP A 78 4.09 3.41 1.75
N ILE A 79 5.21 2.71 1.57
CA ILE A 79 5.27 1.25 1.58
C ILE A 79 5.74 0.78 2.95
N VAL A 80 4.85 0.11 3.67
CA VAL A 80 5.18 -0.44 4.98
C VAL A 80 5.23 -1.96 4.89
N SER A 81 6.39 -2.52 5.26
CA SER A 81 6.57 -3.96 5.36
C SER A 81 5.86 -4.49 6.61
N GLU A 82 5.02 -5.50 6.45
CA GLU A 82 4.35 -6.21 7.56
C GLU A 82 5.36 -6.71 8.61
N ARG A 83 6.58 -7.10 8.18
CA ARG A 83 7.65 -7.56 9.08
C ARG A 83 8.34 -6.43 9.86
N ALA A 84 8.25 -5.19 9.37
CA ALA A 84 8.85 -4.03 10.02
C ALA A 84 7.96 -3.44 11.13
N ILE A 85 6.70 -3.88 11.20
CA ILE A 85 5.77 -3.43 12.23
C ILE A 85 6.12 -4.07 13.56
N ARG A 86 6.31 -3.23 14.58
CA ARG A 86 6.48 -3.67 15.97
C ARG A 86 5.23 -4.42 16.43
N SER A 87 5.41 -5.55 17.11
CA SER A 87 4.34 -6.44 17.56
C SER A 87 3.24 -5.71 18.34
N GLU A 88 3.62 -4.72 19.15
CA GLU A 88 2.72 -3.92 19.97
C GLU A 88 1.81 -2.97 19.15
N LEU A 89 2.22 -2.63 17.93
CA LEU A 89 1.44 -1.81 16.99
C LEU A 89 0.76 -2.66 15.92
N GLN A 90 1.17 -3.92 15.76
CA GLN A 90 0.70 -4.82 14.73
C GLN A 90 -0.81 -5.07 14.84
N GLU A 91 -1.33 -5.37 16.03
CA GLU A 91 -2.77 -5.60 16.22
C GLU A 91 -3.61 -4.37 15.86
N ARG A 92 -3.15 -3.18 16.27
CA ARG A 92 -3.84 -1.92 15.98
C ARG A 92 -3.83 -1.62 14.48
N ILE A 93 -2.67 -1.73 13.83
CA ILE A 93 -2.55 -1.47 12.40
C ILE A 93 -3.39 -2.49 11.61
N LEU A 94 -3.26 -3.78 11.91
CA LEU A 94 -4.03 -4.84 11.24
C LEU A 94 -5.54 -4.71 11.44
N SER A 95 -6.00 -4.09 12.53
CA SER A 95 -7.42 -3.81 12.76
C SER A 95 -7.96 -2.66 11.89
N GLU A 96 -7.08 -1.76 11.43
CA GLU A 96 -7.42 -0.62 10.58
C GLU A 96 -7.13 -0.88 9.09
N VAL A 97 -6.42 -1.96 8.76
CA VAL A 97 -6.10 -2.32 7.38
C VAL A 97 -7.36 -2.74 6.63
N VAL A 98 -7.65 -2.06 5.53
CA VAL A 98 -8.63 -2.51 4.54
C VAL A 98 -7.92 -3.45 3.58
N ARG A 99 -8.17 -4.76 3.77
CA ARG A 99 -7.56 -5.84 2.99
C ARG A 99 -8.14 -5.90 1.58
N ILE A 100 -7.28 -6.25 0.62
CA ILE A 100 -7.67 -6.48 -0.78
C ILE A 100 -8.05 -7.92 -1.05
#